data_AF-A0A0H5P2U8-F1
#
_entry.id   AF-A0A0H5P2U8-F1
#
_cell.length_a   1.000
_cell.length_b   1.000
_cell.length_c   1.000
_cell.angle_alpha   90.00
_cell.angle_beta   90.00
_cell.angle_gamma   90.00
#
_symmetry.space_group_name_H-M   'P 1'
#
loop_
_entity.id
_entity.type
_entity.pdbx_description
1 polymer ?
#
loop_
_entity_poly.entity_id
_entity_poly.type
_entity_poly.pdbx_seq_one_letter_code
_entity_poly.pdbx_strand_id
1 'polypeptide(L)'
;MQAIEEKSGEIRGVKDEDQLERDYELLRDGKVDHLLLRSVAGERISPSAQKLIDNLKRDFPNSFTHQIVSRADAREIWALGRQLERGQQLELPGVAEKAREQVRKQRGRGRDQVFVKALEARKELAGQRDHHSAQVREQVQQIAERAEAGEPIDTEALAKKHEQLIKKLDKIREAERKNERTLLRSLGIQLSEEQLRTVEQVKEEQRELRRRDVVTDLELIGREVERGRWREISNEHNARVRELGVEHVRAVEQRFVRAGPERDLAIEQARRRAERLLFTPDKTAGLDLDRFHAVRDGRDTGYDPQNRTHTYRRPDMPAVQVEHDARERRLARIARDVEHGLSVDQILTRDVMEVSAAEPGIEAARADAIHRATTSQRRHRQPERDRERGIDRGPERSC
;
A
#
# COMPACT_ATOMS: atom_id res chain seq x y z
N MET A 1 -14.49 -1.49 -27.67
CA MET A 1 -13.81 -2.64 -28.30
C MET A 1 -12.42 -2.21 -28.79
N GLN A 2 -11.36 -2.95 -28.46
CA GLN A 2 -9.99 -2.65 -28.92
C GLN A 2 -9.66 -3.53 -30.13
N ALA A 3 -9.27 -2.91 -31.25
CA ALA A 3 -8.82 -3.60 -32.44
C ALA A 3 -7.31 -3.38 -32.62
N ILE A 4 -6.58 -4.46 -32.87
CA ILE A 4 -5.14 -4.43 -33.14
C ILE A 4 -4.97 -4.92 -34.57
N GLU A 5 -4.40 -4.07 -35.42
CA GLU A 5 -4.05 -4.45 -36.78
C GLU A 5 -2.53 -4.45 -36.96
N GLU A 6 -2.02 -5.58 -37.46
CA GLU A 6 -0.60 -5.79 -37.66
C GLU A 6 -0.29 -5.88 -39.16
N LYS A 7 0.45 -4.90 -39.68
CA LYS A 7 0.89 -4.88 -41.08
C LYS A 7 2.33 -5.37 -41.17
N SER A 8 2.50 -6.45 -41.92
CA SER A 8 3.73 -7.25 -41.95
C SER A 8 4.43 -7.15 -43.29
N GLY A 9 4.92 -5.96 -43.60
CA GLY A 9 5.61 -5.69 -44.86
C GLY A 9 5.35 -4.28 -45.35
N GLU A 10 5.64 -4.06 -46.63
CA GLU A 10 5.35 -2.80 -47.30
C GLU A 10 3.84 -2.52 -47.28
N ILE A 11 3.44 -1.37 -46.74
CA ILE A 11 2.06 -0.88 -46.78
C ILE A 11 1.89 -0.20 -48.13
N ARG A 12 1.37 -0.92 -49.12
CA ARG A 12 1.27 -0.43 -50.50
C ARG A 12 0.07 -0.99 -51.25
N GLY A 13 -0.52 -0.12 -52.06
CA GLY A 13 -1.57 -0.46 -53.01
C GLY A 13 -2.97 -0.24 -52.46
N VAL A 14 -3.92 -0.29 -53.38
CA VAL A 14 -5.33 0.08 -53.17
C VAL A 14 -5.94 -0.65 -51.98
N LYS A 15 -5.59 -1.92 -51.76
CA LYS A 15 -6.14 -2.72 -50.66
C LYS A 15 -5.80 -2.16 -49.27
N ASP A 16 -4.54 -1.77 -49.05
CA ASP A 16 -4.13 -1.24 -47.74
C ASP A 16 -4.71 0.16 -47.52
N GLU A 17 -4.84 0.94 -48.58
CA GLU A 17 -5.47 2.26 -48.58
C GLU A 17 -6.97 2.15 -48.24
N ASP A 18 -7.72 1.29 -48.94
CA ASP A 18 -9.14 1.02 -48.67
C ASP A 18 -9.40 0.51 -47.25
N GLN A 19 -8.39 -0.15 -46.64
CA GLN A 19 -8.51 -0.63 -45.27
C GLN A 19 -8.30 0.50 -44.26
N LEU A 20 -7.28 1.33 -44.45
CA LEU A 20 -7.06 2.52 -43.62
C LEU A 20 -8.23 3.51 -43.71
N GLU A 21 -8.87 3.63 -44.88
CA GLU A 21 -10.10 4.42 -45.03
C GLU A 21 -11.26 3.82 -44.21
N ARG A 22 -11.44 2.51 -44.25
CA ARG A 22 -12.45 1.83 -43.41
C ARG A 22 -12.17 1.98 -41.91
N ASP A 23 -10.91 1.88 -41.49
CA ASP A 23 -10.52 2.08 -40.09
C ASP A 23 -10.83 3.51 -39.63
N TYR A 24 -10.60 4.48 -40.51
CA TYR A 24 -10.99 5.87 -40.28
C TYR A 24 -12.50 6.01 -40.08
N GLU A 25 -13.31 5.37 -40.93
CA GLU A 25 -14.77 5.39 -40.77
C GLU A 25 -15.23 4.69 -39.47
N LEU A 26 -14.60 3.58 -39.09
CA LEU A 26 -14.93 2.86 -37.85
C LEU A 26 -14.64 3.69 -36.60
N LEU A 27 -13.52 4.42 -36.59
CA LEU A 27 -13.17 5.35 -35.51
C LEU A 27 -14.10 6.58 -35.50
N ARG A 28 -14.40 7.14 -36.68
CA ARG A 28 -15.34 8.27 -36.83
C ARG A 28 -16.73 7.94 -36.30
N ASP A 29 -17.22 6.74 -36.59
CA ASP A 29 -18.54 6.27 -36.18
C ASP A 29 -18.58 5.79 -34.72
N GLY A 30 -17.44 5.77 -34.01
CA GLY A 30 -17.35 5.30 -32.62
C GLY A 30 -17.58 3.79 -32.46
N LYS A 31 -17.40 3.00 -33.53
CA LYS A 31 -17.57 1.53 -33.50
C LYS A 31 -16.36 0.82 -32.89
N VAL A 32 -15.20 1.48 -32.89
CA VAL A 32 -13.95 1.00 -32.29
C VAL A 32 -13.45 2.06 -31.31
N ASP A 33 -13.12 1.66 -30.08
CA ASP A 33 -12.70 2.60 -29.04
C ASP A 33 -11.24 3.01 -29.25
N HIS A 34 -10.42 2.04 -29.67
CA HIS A 34 -8.99 2.21 -29.89
C HIS A 34 -8.47 1.26 -30.97
N LEU A 35 -7.67 1.81 -31.89
CA LEU A 35 -7.02 1.11 -32.99
C LEU A 35 -5.50 1.26 -32.89
N LEU A 36 -4.79 0.14 -32.85
CA LEU A 36 -3.32 0.10 -32.88
C LEU A 36 -2.86 -0.43 -34.23
N LEU A 37 -2.17 0.40 -35.01
CA LEU A 37 -1.49 0.02 -36.26
C LEU A 37 0.00 -0.20 -35.98
N ARG A 38 0.52 -1.38 -36.30
CA ARG A 38 1.97 -1.67 -36.25
C ARG A 38 2.57 -1.76 -37.64
N SER A 39 3.61 -0.96 -37.92
CA SER A 39 4.41 -1.03 -39.15
C SER A 39 5.85 -1.39 -38.84
N VAL A 40 6.57 -1.95 -39.82
CA VAL A 40 7.95 -2.40 -39.63
C VAL A 40 8.95 -1.31 -40.03
N ALA A 41 9.91 -1.02 -39.17
CA ALA A 41 10.96 -0.04 -39.41
C ALA A 41 11.73 -0.33 -40.70
N GLY A 42 11.78 0.66 -41.59
CA GLY A 42 12.50 0.58 -42.87
C GLY A 42 11.73 -0.09 -44.01
N GLU A 43 10.53 -0.63 -43.78
CA GLU A 43 9.65 -1.05 -44.87
C GLU A 43 8.97 0.17 -45.52
N ARG A 44 8.73 0.12 -46.83
CA ARG A 44 8.19 1.24 -47.60
C ARG A 44 6.69 1.41 -47.34
N ILE A 45 6.26 2.64 -47.07
CA ILE A 45 4.84 3.04 -46.99
C ILE A 45 4.52 3.90 -48.23
N SER A 46 3.41 3.63 -48.92
CA SER A 46 2.98 4.47 -50.04
C SER A 46 2.65 5.90 -49.56
N PRO A 47 2.91 6.95 -50.35
CA PRO A 47 2.58 8.32 -49.94
C PRO A 47 1.09 8.52 -49.63
N SER A 48 0.22 7.82 -50.35
CA SER A 48 -1.22 7.76 -50.14
C SER A 48 -1.57 7.13 -48.77
N ALA A 49 -1.02 5.95 -48.45
CA ALA A 49 -1.23 5.33 -47.15
C ALA A 49 -0.66 6.16 -45.99
N GLN A 50 0.51 6.79 -46.19
CA GLN A 50 1.11 7.68 -45.20
C GLN A 50 0.17 8.87 -44.89
N LYS A 51 -0.44 9.47 -45.93
CA LYS A 51 -1.41 10.56 -45.75
C LYS A 51 -2.63 10.12 -44.94
N LEU A 52 -3.13 8.90 -45.16
CA LEU A 52 -4.24 8.34 -44.38
C LEU A 52 -3.86 8.09 -42.92
N ILE A 53 -2.67 7.53 -42.67
CA ILE A 53 -2.12 7.32 -41.32
C ILE A 53 -1.96 8.66 -40.58
N ASP A 54 -1.48 9.70 -41.26
CA ASP A 54 -1.31 11.02 -40.66
C ASP A 54 -2.65 11.69 -40.36
N ASN A 55 -3.66 11.50 -41.22
CA ASN A 55 -5.03 11.92 -40.91
C ASN A 55 -5.58 11.19 -39.67
N LEU A 56 -5.43 9.86 -39.58
CA LEU A 56 -5.84 9.08 -38.42
C LEU A 56 -5.20 9.58 -37.11
N LYS A 57 -3.89 9.87 -37.13
CA LYS A 57 -3.18 10.44 -35.97
C LYS A 57 -3.71 11.82 -35.57
N ARG A 58 -3.96 12.67 -36.56
CA ARG A 58 -4.41 14.05 -36.34
C ARG A 58 -5.83 14.08 -35.79
N ASP A 59 -6.71 13.28 -36.37
CA ASP A 59 -8.15 13.36 -36.12
C ASP A 59 -8.55 12.50 -34.90
N PHE A 60 -7.78 11.45 -34.56
CA PHE A 60 -8.05 10.53 -33.44
C PHE A 60 -6.84 10.30 -32.51
N PRO A 61 -6.22 11.34 -31.91
CA PRO A 61 -4.97 11.20 -31.15
C PRO A 61 -5.06 10.29 -29.91
N ASN A 62 -6.26 10.14 -29.33
CA ASN A 62 -6.48 9.28 -28.15
C ASN A 62 -6.95 7.86 -28.50
N SER A 63 -7.39 7.65 -29.75
CA SER A 63 -8.02 6.40 -30.21
C SER A 63 -7.23 5.71 -31.33
N PHE A 64 -6.22 6.34 -31.90
CA PHE A 64 -5.34 5.73 -32.89
C PHE A 64 -3.88 5.84 -32.48
N THR A 65 -3.18 4.70 -32.44
CA THR A 65 -1.73 4.65 -32.21
C THR A 65 -1.06 3.97 -33.39
N HIS A 66 -0.05 4.63 -33.97
CA HIS A 66 0.82 4.01 -34.97
C HIS A 66 2.19 3.74 -34.36
N GLN A 67 2.53 2.46 -34.21
CA GLN A 67 3.79 2.00 -33.65
C GLN A 67 4.69 1.44 -34.74
N ILE A 68 5.89 1.98 -34.87
CA ILE A 68 6.93 1.44 -35.76
C ILE A 68 7.74 0.42 -34.94
N VAL A 69 7.70 -0.86 -35.32
CA VAL A 69 8.40 -1.97 -34.65
C VAL A 69 9.64 -2.39 -35.43
N SER A 70 10.64 -2.96 -34.77
CA SER A 70 11.82 -3.45 -35.48
C SER A 70 11.47 -4.69 -36.33
N ARG A 71 12.28 -4.97 -37.35
CA ARG A 71 12.10 -6.18 -38.18
C ARG A 71 12.25 -7.48 -37.40
N ALA A 72 13.03 -7.46 -36.31
CA ALA A 72 13.18 -8.60 -35.42
C ALA A 72 11.88 -8.84 -34.63
N ASP A 73 11.33 -7.80 -34.01
CA ASP A 73 10.07 -7.88 -33.26
C ASP A 73 8.91 -8.27 -34.18
N ALA A 74 8.85 -7.70 -35.38
CA ALA A 74 7.83 -8.05 -36.37
C ALA A 74 7.88 -9.54 -36.73
N ARG A 75 9.08 -10.13 -36.86
CA ARG A 75 9.25 -11.57 -37.12
C ARG A 75 8.84 -12.42 -35.93
N GLU A 76 9.13 -11.99 -34.71
CA GLU A 76 8.70 -12.71 -33.49
C GLU A 76 7.19 -12.68 -33.32
N ILE A 77 6.57 -11.50 -33.47
CA ILE A 77 5.11 -11.33 -33.47
C ILE A 77 4.48 -12.20 -34.55
N TRP A 78 5.06 -12.22 -35.76
CA TRP A 78 4.60 -13.10 -36.84
C TRP A 78 4.78 -14.59 -36.57
N ALA A 79 5.91 -14.98 -35.97
CA ALA A 79 6.12 -16.37 -35.58
C ALA A 79 5.08 -16.79 -34.53
N LEU A 80 4.74 -15.89 -33.60
CA LEU A 80 3.72 -16.09 -32.58
C LEU A 80 2.31 -16.18 -33.20
N GLY A 81 1.95 -15.24 -34.08
CA GLY A 81 0.68 -15.22 -34.81
C GLY A 81 0.51 -16.46 -35.68
N ARG A 82 1.56 -16.86 -36.41
CA ARG A 82 1.57 -18.08 -37.23
C ARG A 82 1.49 -19.36 -36.40
N GLN A 83 1.99 -19.36 -35.16
CA GLN A 83 1.79 -20.49 -34.23
C GLN A 83 0.36 -20.54 -33.68
N LEU A 84 -0.30 -19.40 -33.51
CA LEU A 84 -1.71 -19.30 -33.11
C LEU A 84 -2.68 -19.63 -34.25
N GLU A 85 -2.36 -19.29 -35.49
CA GLU A 85 -3.16 -19.60 -36.70
C GLU A 85 -3.00 -21.05 -37.21
N ARG A 86 -1.93 -21.76 -36.82
CA ARG A 86 -1.70 -23.16 -37.20
C ARG A 86 -2.72 -24.18 -36.66
N GLY A 87 -3.79 -23.72 -36.01
CA GLY A 87 -4.98 -24.50 -35.70
C GLY A 87 -5.86 -24.86 -36.92
N GLN A 88 -5.76 -24.16 -38.06
CA GLN A 88 -6.56 -24.47 -39.26
C GLN A 88 -5.81 -24.14 -40.56
N GLN A 89 -5.04 -25.10 -41.09
CA GLN A 89 -4.64 -25.09 -42.50
C GLN A 89 -4.61 -26.54 -43.04
N LEU A 90 -5.64 -26.87 -43.82
CA LEU A 90 -5.65 -27.88 -44.89
C LEU A 90 -4.50 -27.55 -45.88
N GLU A 91 -3.65 -28.41 -46.45
CA GLU A 91 -3.67 -29.84 -46.85
C GLU A 91 -2.19 -30.39 -46.92
N LEU A 92 -1.90 -31.70 -46.99
CA LEU A 92 -1.85 -32.55 -48.19
C LEU A 92 -1.77 -34.06 -47.80
N PRO A 93 -2.28 -35.01 -48.63
CA PRO A 93 -2.48 -36.41 -48.24
C PRO A 93 -1.22 -37.28 -48.32
N GLY A 94 -0.97 -38.10 -47.30
CA GLY A 94 -0.36 -39.43 -47.46
C GLY A 94 1.10 -39.65 -47.01
N VAL A 95 2.01 -38.68 -47.08
CA VAL A 95 3.46 -38.95 -46.82
C VAL A 95 3.98 -38.37 -45.50
N ALA A 96 3.34 -37.32 -44.99
CA ALA A 96 3.65 -36.74 -43.67
C ALA A 96 2.90 -37.44 -42.52
N GLU A 97 1.82 -38.17 -42.80
CA GLU A 97 0.89 -38.69 -41.79
C GLU A 97 1.45 -39.88 -41.02
N LYS A 98 2.07 -40.86 -41.70
CA LYS A 98 2.50 -42.10 -41.03
C LYS A 98 3.76 -41.94 -40.16
N ALA A 99 4.70 -41.07 -40.55
CA ALA A 99 5.89 -40.76 -39.74
C ALA A 99 5.58 -39.78 -38.58
N ARG A 100 4.61 -38.87 -38.76
CA ARG A 100 4.15 -37.95 -37.71
C ARG A 100 3.15 -38.60 -36.75
N GLU A 101 2.37 -39.60 -37.17
CA GLU A 101 1.43 -40.31 -36.29
C GLU A 101 2.13 -41.10 -35.20
N GLN A 102 3.24 -41.81 -35.49
CA GLN A 102 3.94 -42.58 -34.46
C GLN A 102 4.69 -41.69 -33.45
N VAL A 103 5.24 -40.54 -33.89
CA VAL A 103 5.91 -39.58 -33.00
C VAL A 103 4.90 -38.64 -32.27
N ARG A 104 3.76 -38.26 -32.89
CA ARG A 104 2.66 -37.49 -32.24
C ARG A 104 1.83 -38.33 -31.27
N LYS A 105 1.54 -39.61 -31.56
CA LYS A 105 0.69 -40.44 -30.68
C LYS A 105 1.31 -40.73 -29.32
N GLN A 106 2.65 -40.76 -29.21
CA GLN A 106 3.35 -41.00 -27.94
C GLN A 106 3.84 -39.73 -27.21
N ARG A 107 4.19 -38.65 -27.93
CA ARG A 107 4.64 -37.38 -27.29
C ARG A 107 3.57 -36.27 -27.21
N GLY A 108 2.45 -36.39 -27.91
CA GLY A 108 1.38 -35.38 -27.98
C GLY A 108 0.29 -35.52 -26.92
N ARG A 109 -0.25 -36.72 -26.68
CA ARG A 109 -1.43 -36.91 -25.81
C ARG A 109 -1.28 -36.35 -24.39
N GLY A 110 -0.11 -36.55 -23.77
CA GLY A 110 0.15 -36.01 -22.43
C GLY A 110 0.26 -34.49 -22.40
N ARG A 111 0.86 -33.89 -23.43
CA ARG A 111 1.00 -32.42 -23.53
C ARG A 111 -0.33 -31.75 -23.86
N ASP A 112 -1.09 -32.34 -24.77
CA ASP A 112 -2.42 -31.86 -25.15
C ASP A 112 -3.38 -31.88 -23.94
N GLN A 113 -3.34 -32.93 -23.13
CA GLN A 113 -4.12 -32.99 -21.88
C GLN A 113 -3.70 -31.95 -20.85
N VAL A 114 -2.39 -31.72 -20.68
CA VAL A 114 -1.90 -30.67 -19.76
C VAL A 114 -2.30 -29.28 -20.25
N PHE A 115 -2.23 -29.04 -21.56
CA PHE A 115 -2.65 -27.79 -22.17
C PHE A 115 -4.16 -27.54 -21.98
N VAL A 116 -5.01 -28.53 -22.26
CA VAL A 116 -6.46 -28.43 -22.05
C VAL A 116 -6.77 -28.15 -20.57
N LYS A 117 -6.13 -28.88 -19.64
CA LYS A 117 -6.28 -28.63 -18.20
C LYS A 117 -5.85 -27.22 -17.78
N ALA A 118 -4.77 -26.70 -18.36
CA ALA A 118 -4.30 -25.34 -18.09
C ALA A 118 -5.28 -24.27 -18.62
N LEU A 119 -5.94 -24.53 -19.74
CA LEU A 119 -7.01 -23.67 -20.27
C LEU A 119 -8.28 -23.71 -19.41
N GLU A 120 -8.68 -24.89 -18.96
CA GLU A 120 -9.80 -25.07 -18.02
C GLU A 120 -9.52 -24.35 -16.69
N ALA A 121 -8.34 -24.57 -16.10
CA ALA A 121 -7.91 -23.87 -14.90
C ALA A 121 -7.87 -22.34 -15.09
N ARG A 122 -7.51 -21.85 -16.29
CA ARG A 122 -7.56 -20.42 -16.60
C ARG A 122 -8.99 -19.88 -16.58
N LYS A 123 -9.96 -20.63 -17.11
CA LYS A 123 -11.38 -20.24 -17.10
C LYS A 123 -11.93 -20.23 -15.68
N GLU A 124 -11.58 -21.23 -14.88
CA GLU A 124 -11.96 -21.28 -13.46
C GLU A 124 -11.36 -20.10 -12.68
N LEU A 125 -10.09 -19.79 -12.88
CA LEU A 125 -9.42 -18.65 -12.24
C LEU A 125 -10.05 -17.31 -12.63
N ALA A 126 -10.46 -17.16 -13.90
CA ALA A 126 -11.21 -15.98 -14.34
C ALA A 126 -12.54 -15.86 -13.57
N GLY A 127 -13.29 -16.97 -13.42
CA GLY A 127 -14.52 -16.98 -12.61
C GLY A 127 -14.27 -16.68 -11.13
N GLN A 128 -13.21 -17.22 -10.53
CA GLN A 128 -12.82 -16.92 -9.15
C GLN A 128 -12.47 -15.45 -8.96
N ARG A 129 -11.76 -14.85 -9.91
CA ARG A 129 -11.43 -13.42 -9.92
C ARG A 129 -12.70 -12.59 -10.01
N ASP A 130 -13.59 -12.87 -10.96
CA ASP A 130 -14.79 -12.07 -11.16
C ASP A 130 -15.72 -12.15 -9.94
N HIS A 131 -15.86 -13.32 -9.33
CA HIS A 131 -16.56 -13.49 -8.05
C HIS A 131 -15.88 -12.73 -6.91
N HIS A 132 -14.55 -12.77 -6.82
CA HIS A 132 -13.81 -12.02 -5.81
C HIS A 132 -13.97 -10.51 -5.99
N SER A 133 -13.90 -10.00 -7.21
CA SER A 133 -14.17 -8.60 -7.54
C SER A 133 -15.58 -8.18 -7.11
N ALA A 134 -16.58 -9.03 -7.34
CA ALA A 134 -17.95 -8.78 -6.91
C ALA A 134 -18.06 -8.69 -5.37
N GLN A 135 -17.40 -9.61 -4.63
CA GLN A 135 -17.37 -9.57 -3.16
C GLN A 135 -16.71 -8.30 -2.62
N VAL A 136 -15.62 -7.85 -3.24
CA VAL A 136 -14.92 -6.63 -2.83
C VAL A 136 -15.82 -5.40 -3.06
N ARG A 137 -16.44 -5.29 -4.25
CA ARG A 137 -17.38 -4.20 -4.57
C ARG A 137 -18.59 -4.17 -3.64
N GLU A 138 -19.15 -5.34 -3.34
CA GLU A 138 -20.26 -5.46 -2.38
C GLU A 138 -19.86 -4.94 -0.99
N GLN A 139 -18.65 -5.25 -0.51
CA GLN A 139 -18.18 -4.70 0.77
C GLN A 139 -18.00 -3.18 0.72
N VAL A 140 -17.45 -2.62 -0.36
CA VAL A 140 -17.34 -1.15 -0.53
C VAL A 140 -18.71 -0.50 -0.52
N GLN A 141 -19.69 -1.08 -1.21
CA GLN A 141 -21.07 -0.58 -1.22
C GLN A 141 -21.71 -0.64 0.17
N GLN A 142 -21.57 -1.75 0.90
CA GLN A 142 -22.07 -1.87 2.28
C GLN A 142 -21.45 -0.84 3.23
N ILE A 143 -20.15 -0.52 3.06
CA ILE A 143 -19.49 0.54 3.83
C ILE A 143 -20.11 1.90 3.51
N ALA A 144 -20.30 2.21 2.23
CA ALA A 144 -20.87 3.48 1.79
C ALA A 144 -22.32 3.64 2.31
N GLU A 145 -23.16 2.62 2.17
CA GLU A 145 -24.55 2.62 2.66
C GLU A 145 -24.62 2.83 4.19
N ARG A 146 -23.75 2.17 4.96
CA ARG A 146 -23.66 2.37 6.42
C ARG A 146 -23.17 3.76 6.80
N ALA A 147 -22.20 4.29 6.05
CA ALA A 147 -21.71 5.64 6.28
C ALA A 147 -22.80 6.69 6.00
N GLU A 148 -23.60 6.52 4.95
CA GLU A 148 -24.74 7.38 4.63
C GLU A 148 -25.85 7.28 5.70
N ALA A 149 -26.10 6.07 6.21
CA ALA A 149 -27.05 5.85 7.31
C ALA A 149 -26.54 6.35 8.68
N GLY A 150 -25.25 6.71 8.79
CA GLY A 150 -24.62 7.08 10.06
C GLY A 150 -24.45 5.90 11.04
N GLU A 151 -24.53 4.66 10.54
CA GLU A 151 -24.39 3.47 11.37
C GLU A 151 -22.91 3.24 11.74
N PRO A 152 -22.60 2.87 13.00
CA PRO A 152 -21.24 2.54 13.38
C PRO A 152 -20.80 1.26 12.65
N ILE A 153 -19.64 1.33 11.99
CA ILE A 153 -19.01 0.19 11.34
C ILE A 153 -18.21 -0.58 12.40
N ASP A 154 -18.49 -1.87 12.54
CA ASP A 154 -17.65 -2.79 13.32
C ASP A 154 -16.28 -2.93 12.64
N THR A 155 -15.30 -2.24 13.22
CA THR A 155 -13.95 -2.07 12.68
C THR A 155 -13.16 -3.38 12.72
N GLU A 156 -13.38 -4.22 13.72
CA GLU A 156 -12.69 -5.49 13.89
C GLU A 156 -13.20 -6.51 12.88
N ALA A 157 -14.53 -6.61 12.72
CA ALA A 157 -15.13 -7.46 11.71
C ALA A 157 -14.71 -7.04 10.30
N LEU A 158 -14.67 -5.73 10.03
CA LEU A 158 -14.22 -5.21 8.74
C LEU A 158 -12.73 -5.49 8.48
N ALA A 159 -11.87 -5.34 9.49
CA ALA A 159 -10.45 -5.66 9.38
C ALA A 159 -10.23 -7.14 9.02
N LYS A 160 -10.93 -8.06 9.69
CA LYS A 160 -10.87 -9.50 9.40
C LYS A 160 -11.31 -9.81 7.97
N LYS A 161 -12.41 -9.20 7.51
CA LYS A 161 -12.88 -9.36 6.12
C LYS A 161 -11.87 -8.82 5.12
N HIS A 162 -11.31 -7.64 5.36
CA HIS A 162 -10.29 -7.03 4.51
C HIS A 162 -9.06 -7.94 4.37
N GLU A 163 -8.55 -8.48 5.48
CA GLU A 163 -7.43 -9.41 5.49
C GLU A 163 -7.74 -10.71 4.71
N GLN A 164 -8.95 -11.26 4.87
CA GLN A 164 -9.39 -12.43 4.12
C GLN A 164 -9.46 -12.17 2.61
N LEU A 165 -9.95 -10.99 2.22
CA LEU A 165 -10.04 -10.59 0.81
C LEU A 165 -8.64 -10.41 0.19
N ILE A 166 -7.70 -9.76 0.88
CA ILE A 166 -6.30 -9.65 0.43
C ILE A 166 -5.68 -11.05 0.26
N LYS A 167 -5.80 -11.92 1.28
CA LYS A 167 -5.29 -13.30 1.22
C LYS A 167 -5.88 -14.09 0.05
N LYS A 168 -7.15 -13.85 -0.29
CA LYS A 168 -7.81 -14.49 -1.44
C LYS A 168 -7.26 -13.97 -2.76
N LEU A 169 -7.03 -12.65 -2.89
CA LEU A 169 -6.40 -12.06 -4.07
C LEU A 169 -4.99 -12.62 -4.31
N ASP A 170 -4.20 -12.77 -3.25
CA ASP A 170 -2.84 -13.31 -3.34
C ASP A 170 -2.83 -14.78 -3.76
N LYS A 171 -3.77 -15.60 -3.26
CA LYS A 171 -3.96 -16.98 -3.73
C LYS A 171 -4.32 -17.03 -5.22
N ILE A 172 -5.16 -16.12 -5.70
CA ILE A 172 -5.50 -16.01 -7.14
C ILE A 172 -4.24 -15.64 -7.95
N ARG A 173 -3.45 -14.65 -7.49
CA ARG A 173 -2.17 -14.27 -8.11
C ARG A 173 -1.21 -15.45 -8.24
N GLU A 174 -1.03 -16.20 -7.17
CA GLU A 174 -0.15 -17.38 -7.17
C GLU A 174 -0.64 -18.48 -8.10
N ALA A 175 -1.95 -18.75 -8.10
CA ALA A 175 -2.56 -19.76 -8.97
C ALA A 175 -2.46 -19.38 -10.45
N GLU A 176 -2.66 -18.11 -10.80
CA GLU A 176 -2.48 -17.60 -12.17
C GLU A 176 -1.03 -17.71 -12.64
N ARG A 177 -0.04 -17.36 -11.79
CA ARG A 177 1.39 -17.54 -12.07
C ARG A 177 1.73 -19.01 -12.32
N LYS A 178 1.24 -19.91 -11.47
CA LYS A 178 1.46 -21.36 -11.61
C LYS A 178 0.81 -21.92 -12.89
N ASN A 179 -0.42 -21.48 -13.20
CA ASN A 179 -1.13 -21.93 -14.38
C ASN A 179 -0.44 -21.47 -15.67
N GLU A 180 0.04 -20.23 -15.69
CA GLU A 180 0.80 -19.68 -16.83
C GLU A 180 2.11 -20.43 -17.09
N ARG A 181 2.89 -20.72 -16.04
CA ARG A 181 4.09 -21.57 -16.15
C ARG A 181 3.75 -22.94 -16.75
N THR A 182 2.64 -23.52 -16.33
CA THR A 182 2.17 -24.82 -16.82
C THR A 182 1.78 -24.72 -18.31
N LEU A 183 1.08 -23.67 -18.69
CA LEU A 183 0.67 -23.40 -20.07
C LEU A 183 1.88 -23.21 -20.98
N LEU A 184 2.83 -22.34 -20.61
CA LEU A 184 4.04 -22.09 -21.39
C LEU A 184 4.88 -23.36 -21.59
N ARG A 185 5.02 -24.19 -20.54
CA ARG A 185 5.69 -25.49 -20.65
C ARG A 185 4.95 -26.46 -21.57
N SER A 186 3.61 -26.49 -21.52
CA SER A 186 2.80 -27.39 -22.35
C SER A 186 2.86 -27.08 -23.84
N LEU A 187 3.05 -25.80 -24.20
CA LEU A 187 3.25 -25.34 -25.58
C LEU A 187 4.59 -25.80 -26.18
N GLY A 188 5.47 -26.41 -25.39
CA GLY A 188 6.75 -26.91 -25.87
C GLY A 188 7.73 -25.81 -26.28
N ILE A 189 7.46 -24.56 -25.90
CA ILE A 189 8.36 -23.44 -26.11
C ILE A 189 9.49 -23.58 -25.08
N GLN A 190 10.68 -23.92 -25.57
CA GLN A 190 11.90 -23.92 -24.75
C GLN A 190 12.37 -22.48 -24.58
N LEU A 191 11.68 -21.73 -23.71
CA LEU A 191 12.16 -20.43 -23.26
C LEU A 191 13.30 -20.68 -22.26
N SER A 192 14.37 -19.89 -22.38
CA SER A 192 15.35 -19.76 -21.29
C SER A 192 14.65 -19.25 -20.02
N GLU A 193 15.23 -19.50 -18.84
CA GLU A 193 14.65 -18.99 -17.58
C GLU A 193 14.50 -17.47 -17.59
N GLU A 194 15.42 -16.76 -18.23
CA GLU A 194 15.37 -15.30 -18.37
C GLU A 194 14.18 -14.86 -19.22
N GLN A 195 13.97 -15.47 -20.39
CA GLN A 195 12.81 -15.20 -21.23
C GLN A 195 11.49 -15.55 -20.53
N LEU A 196 11.45 -16.64 -19.75
CA LEU A 196 10.26 -17.01 -18.98
C LEU A 196 9.92 -15.92 -17.95
N ARG A 197 10.93 -15.37 -17.25
CA ARG A 197 10.74 -14.26 -16.31
C ARG A 197 10.22 -13.01 -17.00
N THR A 198 10.73 -12.66 -18.19
CA THR A 198 10.25 -11.52 -18.96
C THR A 198 8.79 -11.69 -19.37
N VAL A 199 8.41 -12.88 -19.89
CA VAL A 199 7.01 -13.16 -20.25
C VAL A 199 6.10 -13.12 -19.02
N GLU A 200 6.53 -13.72 -17.90
CA GLU A 200 5.79 -13.68 -16.64
C GLU A 200 5.57 -12.25 -16.14
N GLN A 201 6.60 -11.39 -16.23
CA GLN A 201 6.51 -10.00 -15.81
C GLN A 201 5.50 -9.21 -16.65
N VAL A 202 5.61 -9.28 -17.99
CA VAL A 202 4.68 -8.58 -18.90
C VAL A 202 3.24 -9.05 -18.68
N LYS A 203 3.05 -10.34 -18.40
CA LYS A 203 1.73 -10.92 -18.12
C LYS A 203 1.20 -10.53 -16.75
N GLU A 204 2.07 -10.42 -15.76
CA GLU A 204 1.71 -9.91 -14.45
C GLU A 204 1.27 -8.44 -14.52
N GLU A 205 1.99 -7.59 -15.23
CA GLU A 205 1.59 -6.19 -15.44
C GLU A 205 0.19 -6.09 -16.10
N GLN A 206 -0.07 -6.91 -17.13
CA GLN A 206 -1.40 -7.00 -17.75
C GLN A 206 -2.48 -7.53 -16.80
N ARG A 207 -2.12 -8.39 -15.83
CA ARG A 207 -3.05 -8.88 -14.81
C ARG A 207 -3.32 -7.79 -13.78
N GLU A 208 -2.30 -7.13 -13.26
CA GLU A 208 -2.45 -6.04 -12.28
C GLU A 208 -3.25 -4.87 -12.84
N LEU A 209 -3.05 -4.51 -14.12
CA LEU A 209 -3.90 -3.52 -14.79
C LEU A 209 -5.39 -3.91 -14.76
N ARG A 210 -5.71 -5.19 -14.96
CA ARG A 210 -7.09 -5.71 -14.88
C ARG A 210 -7.62 -5.82 -13.44
N ARG A 211 -6.73 -5.88 -12.45
CA ARG A 211 -7.11 -5.93 -11.02
C ARG A 211 -7.06 -4.57 -10.34
N ARG A 212 -6.71 -3.50 -11.07
CA ARG A 212 -6.57 -2.14 -10.52
C ARG A 212 -7.79 -1.69 -9.73
N ASP A 213 -9.00 -1.92 -10.25
CA ASP A 213 -10.24 -1.55 -9.56
C ASP A 213 -10.39 -2.32 -8.24
N VAL A 214 -10.13 -3.63 -8.25
CA VAL A 214 -10.22 -4.49 -7.05
C VAL A 214 -9.21 -4.04 -5.99
N VAL A 215 -7.98 -3.73 -6.40
CA VAL A 215 -6.94 -3.23 -5.48
C VAL A 215 -7.35 -1.89 -4.90
N THR A 216 -7.87 -0.97 -5.73
CA THR A 216 -8.35 0.35 -5.28
C THR A 216 -9.51 0.20 -4.28
N ASP A 217 -10.44 -0.72 -4.54
CA ASP A 217 -11.56 -1.01 -3.66
C ASP A 217 -11.09 -1.64 -2.34
N LEU A 218 -10.10 -2.55 -2.36
CA LEU A 218 -9.47 -3.08 -1.14
C LEU A 218 -8.79 -1.96 -0.34
N GLU A 219 -8.05 -1.06 -0.98
CA GLU A 219 -7.45 0.11 -0.33
C GLU A 219 -8.49 1.04 0.30
N LEU A 220 -9.68 1.17 -0.30
CA LEU A 220 -10.79 1.91 0.31
C LEU A 220 -11.29 1.24 1.59
N ILE A 221 -11.46 -0.09 1.58
CA ILE A 221 -11.81 -0.86 2.77
C ILE A 221 -10.73 -0.70 3.85
N GLY A 222 -9.45 -0.84 3.49
CA GLY A 222 -8.32 -0.66 4.40
C GLY A 222 -8.31 0.72 5.06
N ARG A 223 -8.53 1.79 4.28
CA ARG A 223 -8.64 3.15 4.82
C ARG A 223 -9.81 3.31 5.78
N GLU A 224 -10.95 2.67 5.54
CA GLU A 224 -12.07 2.74 6.48
C GLU A 224 -11.78 1.99 7.79
N VAL A 225 -11.09 0.85 7.72
CA VAL A 225 -10.60 0.15 8.92
C VAL A 225 -9.68 1.06 9.74
N GLU A 226 -8.74 1.74 9.09
CA GLU A 226 -7.83 2.68 9.76
C GLU A 226 -8.58 3.87 10.38
N ARG A 227 -9.52 4.49 9.67
CA ARG A 227 -10.38 5.55 10.22
C ARG A 227 -11.16 5.06 11.43
N GLY A 228 -11.68 3.84 11.37
CA GLY A 228 -12.36 3.18 12.49
C GLY A 228 -11.49 3.09 13.74
N ARG A 229 -10.25 2.59 13.59
CA ARG A 229 -9.28 2.51 14.70
C ARG A 229 -8.88 3.88 15.24
N TRP A 230 -8.66 4.86 14.35
CA TRP A 230 -8.39 6.23 14.76
C TRP A 230 -9.55 6.86 15.54
N ARG A 231 -10.81 6.56 15.19
CA ARG A 231 -11.98 6.99 15.96
C ARG A 231 -11.96 6.43 17.37
N GLU A 232 -11.67 5.14 17.53
CA GLU A 232 -11.56 4.49 18.84
C GLU A 232 -10.46 5.12 19.71
N ILE A 233 -9.25 5.23 19.17
CA ILE A 233 -8.10 5.87 19.85
C ILE A 233 -8.43 7.32 20.22
N SER A 234 -9.01 8.08 19.29
CA SER A 234 -9.38 9.47 19.53
C SER A 234 -10.46 9.58 20.60
N ASN A 235 -11.45 8.69 20.62
CA ASN A 235 -12.51 8.70 21.62
C ASN A 235 -11.95 8.43 23.02
N GLU A 236 -11.10 7.42 23.17
CA GLU A 236 -10.45 7.10 24.44
C GLU A 236 -9.56 8.26 24.92
N HIS A 237 -8.68 8.75 24.05
CA HIS A 237 -7.80 9.88 24.35
C HIS A 237 -8.60 11.14 24.71
N ASN A 238 -9.61 11.49 23.91
CA ASN A 238 -10.43 12.68 24.13
C ASN A 238 -11.27 12.59 25.41
N ALA A 239 -11.69 11.38 25.84
CA ALA A 239 -12.35 11.20 27.13
C ALA A 239 -11.39 11.59 28.27
N ARG A 240 -10.16 11.06 28.26
CA ARG A 240 -9.13 11.40 29.27
C ARG A 240 -8.75 12.88 29.24
N VAL A 241 -8.58 13.46 28.05
CA VAL A 241 -8.29 14.91 27.90
C VAL A 241 -9.42 15.78 28.47
N ARG A 242 -10.69 15.38 28.32
CA ARG A 242 -11.81 16.13 28.91
C ARG A 242 -11.78 16.08 30.43
N GLU A 243 -11.46 14.93 31.03
CA GLU A 243 -11.28 14.81 32.48
C GLU A 243 -10.15 15.72 32.98
N LEU A 244 -8.96 15.65 32.35
CA LEU A 244 -7.84 16.54 32.64
C LEU A 244 -8.20 18.02 32.43
N GLY A 245 -9.00 18.32 31.42
CA GLY A 245 -9.49 19.68 31.14
C GLY A 245 -10.38 20.21 32.27
N VAL A 246 -11.29 19.40 32.80
CA VAL A 246 -12.13 19.76 33.96
C VAL A 246 -11.27 20.02 35.20
N GLU A 247 -10.30 19.15 35.47
CA GLU A 247 -9.38 19.33 36.59
C GLU A 247 -8.53 20.59 36.44
N HIS A 248 -8.00 20.84 35.25
CA HIS A 248 -7.20 22.02 34.95
C HIS A 248 -8.01 23.32 35.12
N VAL A 249 -9.24 23.35 34.62
CA VAL A 249 -10.15 24.50 34.82
C VAL A 249 -10.43 24.70 36.31
N ARG A 250 -10.77 23.64 37.07
CA ARG A 250 -10.99 23.75 38.52
C ARG A 250 -9.76 24.28 39.26
N ALA A 251 -8.56 23.82 38.90
CA ALA A 251 -7.31 24.28 39.49
C ALA A 251 -7.06 25.77 39.19
N VAL A 252 -7.40 26.24 37.98
CA VAL A 252 -7.34 27.67 37.62
C VAL A 252 -8.38 28.47 38.42
N GLU A 253 -9.62 27.98 38.52
CA GLU A 253 -10.68 28.65 39.30
C GLU A 253 -10.28 28.84 40.77
N GLN A 254 -9.67 27.83 41.40
CA GLN A 254 -9.23 27.88 42.79
C GLN A 254 -8.14 28.94 43.06
N ARG A 255 -7.40 29.37 42.04
CA ARG A 255 -6.38 30.42 42.17
C ARG A 255 -7.00 31.82 42.27
N PHE A 256 -8.23 32.01 41.81
CA PHE A 256 -8.92 33.29 41.86
C PHE A 256 -9.87 33.36 43.05
N VAL A 257 -9.51 34.15 44.07
CA VAL A 257 -10.30 34.33 45.30
C VAL A 257 -11.61 35.10 45.05
N ARG A 258 -11.64 35.99 44.05
CA ARG A 258 -12.81 36.81 43.70
C ARG A 258 -13.24 36.56 42.26
N ALA A 259 -14.56 36.58 42.03
CA ALA A 259 -15.12 36.60 40.68
C ALA A 259 -14.79 37.93 39.98
N GLY A 260 -14.45 37.88 38.69
CA GLY A 260 -14.10 39.05 37.89
C GLY A 260 -13.68 38.67 36.47
N PRO A 261 -13.53 39.65 35.57
CA PRO A 261 -13.23 39.40 34.16
C PRO A 261 -11.88 38.68 33.93
N GLU A 262 -10.90 38.90 34.80
CA GLU A 262 -9.62 38.18 34.76
C GLU A 262 -9.78 36.68 35.03
N ARG A 263 -10.64 36.31 35.98
CA ARG A 263 -10.97 34.92 36.29
C ARG A 263 -11.63 34.26 35.09
N ASP A 264 -12.60 34.93 34.47
CA ASP A 264 -13.34 34.38 33.33
C ASP A 264 -12.42 34.18 32.12
N LEU A 265 -11.55 35.14 31.83
CA LEU A 265 -10.53 35.02 30.78
C LEU A 265 -9.56 33.87 31.06
N ALA A 266 -9.11 33.71 32.30
CA ALA A 266 -8.21 32.62 32.67
C ALA A 266 -8.86 31.24 32.52
N ILE A 267 -10.14 31.11 32.90
CA ILE A 267 -10.93 29.89 32.70
C ILE A 267 -11.08 29.58 31.21
N GLU A 268 -11.39 30.59 30.39
CA GLU A 268 -11.52 30.41 28.95
C GLU A 268 -10.19 29.97 28.31
N GLN A 269 -9.07 30.58 28.70
CA GLN A 269 -7.74 30.16 28.25
C GLN A 269 -7.42 28.74 28.67
N ALA A 270 -7.76 28.33 29.90
CA ALA A 270 -7.58 26.97 30.38
C ALA A 270 -8.38 25.94 29.54
N ARG A 271 -9.63 26.27 29.19
CA ARG A 271 -10.46 25.45 28.30
C ARG A 271 -9.84 25.31 26.91
N ARG A 272 -9.45 26.43 26.28
CA ARG A 272 -8.79 26.43 24.97
C ARG A 272 -7.49 25.61 24.97
N ARG A 273 -6.71 25.67 26.05
CA ARG A 273 -5.48 24.86 26.22
C ARG A 273 -5.81 23.37 26.24
N ALA A 274 -6.81 22.94 26.99
CA ALA A 274 -7.26 21.54 27.01
C ALA A 274 -7.78 21.09 25.62
N GLU A 275 -8.57 21.93 24.94
CA GLU A 275 -9.09 21.63 23.60
C GLU A 275 -7.99 21.41 22.55
N ARG A 276 -6.84 22.08 22.69
CA ARG A 276 -5.69 21.85 21.78
C ARG A 276 -5.14 20.43 21.84
N LEU A 277 -5.34 19.71 22.95
CA LEU A 277 -4.90 18.33 23.14
C LEU A 277 -5.85 17.29 22.53
N LEU A 278 -7.07 17.70 22.13
CA LEU A 278 -8.03 16.80 21.51
C LEU A 278 -7.54 16.31 20.13
N PHE A 279 -7.78 15.02 19.84
CA PHE A 279 -7.59 14.42 18.53
C PHE A 279 -8.87 14.63 17.72
N THR A 280 -8.77 15.47 16.69
CA THR A 280 -9.83 15.70 15.71
C THR A 280 -9.57 14.85 14.46
N PRO A 281 -10.60 14.60 13.63
CA PRO A 281 -10.42 13.91 12.35
C PRO A 281 -9.33 14.56 11.49
N ASP A 282 -9.26 15.88 11.43
CA ASP A 282 -8.24 16.60 10.65
C ASP A 282 -6.82 16.38 11.19
N LYS A 283 -6.67 16.26 12.52
CA LYS A 283 -5.38 15.98 13.14
C LYS A 283 -4.90 14.56 12.87
N THR A 284 -5.82 13.62 12.65
CA THR A 284 -5.52 12.18 12.45
C THR A 284 -5.58 11.75 10.98
N ALA A 285 -6.11 12.59 10.08
CA ALA A 285 -6.22 12.31 8.66
C ALA A 285 -4.85 12.05 8.01
N GLY A 286 -4.73 10.89 7.35
CA GLY A 286 -3.54 10.49 6.60
C GLY A 286 -2.35 10.06 7.48
N LEU A 287 -2.55 9.90 8.79
CA LEU A 287 -1.50 9.44 9.69
C LEU A 287 -1.35 7.92 9.65
N ASP A 288 -0.10 7.47 9.66
CA ASP A 288 0.22 6.05 9.76
C ASP A 288 -0.01 5.55 11.20
N LEU A 289 -0.99 4.65 11.33
CA LEU A 289 -1.40 4.10 12.61
C LEU A 289 -0.30 3.22 13.25
N ASP A 290 0.50 2.52 12.44
CA ASP A 290 1.56 1.66 12.94
C ASP A 290 2.71 2.49 13.52
N ARG A 291 3.09 3.57 12.83
CA ARG A 291 4.06 4.56 13.35
C ARG A 291 3.57 5.20 14.65
N PHE A 292 2.29 5.59 14.72
CA PHE A 292 1.71 6.13 15.94
C PHE A 292 1.82 5.13 17.11
N HIS A 293 1.40 3.88 16.93
CA HIS A 293 1.52 2.86 17.97
C HIS A 293 2.96 2.52 18.33
N ALA A 294 3.87 2.50 17.36
CA ALA A 294 5.29 2.29 17.62
C ALA A 294 5.83 3.38 18.57
N VAL A 295 5.44 4.64 18.37
CA VAL A 295 5.84 5.75 19.26
C VAL A 295 5.09 5.72 20.59
N ARG A 296 3.79 5.41 20.62
CA ARG A 296 2.98 5.44 21.86
C ARG A 296 3.29 4.27 22.78
N ASP A 297 3.38 3.06 22.21
CA ASP A 297 3.46 1.80 22.96
C ASP A 297 4.88 1.21 22.96
N GLY A 298 5.75 1.65 22.05
CA GLY A 298 7.12 1.16 21.90
C GLY A 298 8.17 1.95 22.70
N ARG A 299 9.36 1.35 22.84
CA ARG A 299 10.54 2.01 23.44
C ARG A 299 11.38 2.65 22.35
N ASP A 300 11.83 3.89 22.57
CA ASP A 300 12.84 4.53 21.72
C ASP A 300 14.17 3.80 21.91
N THR A 301 14.74 3.30 20.82
CA THR A 301 15.98 2.50 20.83
C THR A 301 17.16 3.26 20.26
N GLY A 302 16.94 4.46 19.70
CA GLY A 302 18.00 5.27 19.14
C GLY A 302 17.50 6.31 18.15
N TYR A 303 18.32 7.35 17.99
CA TYR A 303 18.11 8.44 17.06
C TYR A 303 19.20 8.42 15.98
N ASP A 304 18.80 8.43 14.73
CA ASP A 304 19.68 8.60 13.58
C ASP A 304 19.73 10.08 13.19
N PRO A 305 20.84 10.79 13.46
CA PRO A 305 20.97 12.21 13.15
C PRO A 305 21.03 12.49 11.64
N GLN A 306 21.45 11.53 10.81
CA GLN A 306 21.58 11.74 9.36
C GLN A 306 20.20 11.83 8.72
N ASN A 307 19.33 10.88 9.06
CA ASN A 307 17.97 10.82 8.51
C ASN A 307 16.95 11.59 9.37
N ARG A 308 17.37 12.09 10.54
CA ARG A 308 16.50 12.70 11.55
C ARG A 308 15.34 11.79 11.93
N THR A 309 15.62 10.50 12.13
CA THR A 309 14.62 9.48 12.47
C THR A 309 14.89 8.87 13.85
N HIS A 310 13.82 8.57 14.57
CA HIS A 310 13.85 7.76 15.78
C HIS A 310 13.45 6.32 15.45
N THR A 311 14.09 5.36 16.09
CA THR A 311 13.76 3.94 15.93
C THR A 311 13.02 3.45 17.16
N TYR A 312 11.76 3.04 16.99
CA TYR A 312 10.93 2.52 18.07
C TYR A 312 10.74 1.03 17.94
N ARG A 313 10.77 0.31 19.07
CA ARG A 313 10.55 -1.14 19.12
C ARG A 313 9.46 -1.52 20.12
N ARG A 314 8.46 -2.27 19.66
CA ARG A 314 7.44 -2.92 20.48
C ARG A 314 7.81 -4.40 20.73
N PRO A 315 7.29 -5.05 21.78
CA PRO A 315 7.43 -6.50 21.95
C PRO A 315 6.93 -7.23 20.70
N ASP A 316 7.70 -8.21 20.23
CA ASP A 316 7.35 -9.11 19.10
C ASP A 316 7.08 -8.46 17.74
N MET A 317 7.35 -7.16 17.60
CA MET A 317 7.19 -6.41 16.35
C MET A 317 8.55 -5.92 15.83
N PRO A 318 8.72 -5.80 14.50
CA PRO A 318 9.91 -5.19 13.92
C PRO A 318 10.06 -3.74 14.39
N ALA A 319 11.29 -3.24 14.38
CA ALA A 319 11.56 -1.85 14.70
C ALA A 319 10.99 -0.93 13.60
N VAL A 320 10.36 0.16 14.01
CA VAL A 320 9.75 1.14 13.10
C VAL A 320 10.51 2.46 13.21
N GLN A 321 10.96 2.97 12.06
CA GLN A 321 11.59 4.28 11.97
C GLN A 321 10.52 5.36 11.77
N VAL A 322 10.60 6.41 12.57
CA VAL A 322 9.67 7.54 12.53
C VAL A 322 10.47 8.83 12.53
N GLU A 323 10.19 9.72 11.58
CA GLU A 323 10.86 11.01 11.51
C GLU A 323 10.63 11.82 12.79
N HIS A 324 11.63 12.61 13.18
CA HIS A 324 11.59 13.43 14.38
C HIS A 324 10.41 14.43 14.37
N ASP A 325 10.18 15.04 13.21
CA ASP A 325 9.13 16.05 12.97
C ASP A 325 7.79 15.42 12.53
N ALA A 326 7.67 14.09 12.51
CA ALA A 326 6.45 13.40 12.09
C ALA A 326 5.26 13.73 13.02
N ARG A 327 4.10 13.97 12.42
CA ARG A 327 2.84 14.24 13.14
C ARG A 327 2.44 13.08 14.04
N GLU A 328 2.68 11.84 13.59
CA GLU A 328 2.45 10.61 14.34
C GLU A 328 3.24 10.59 15.64
N ARG A 329 4.53 10.97 15.60
CA ARG A 329 5.39 11.01 16.79
C ARG A 329 4.89 12.02 17.80
N ARG A 330 4.57 13.23 17.34
CA ARG A 330 4.06 14.31 18.20
C ARG A 330 2.75 13.91 18.88
N LEU A 331 1.76 13.43 18.11
CA LEU A 331 0.49 13.02 18.69
C LEU A 331 0.64 11.82 19.62
N ALA A 332 1.47 10.83 19.28
CA ALA A 332 1.72 9.68 20.13
C ALA A 332 2.35 10.06 21.47
N ARG A 333 3.26 11.04 21.49
CA ARG A 333 3.84 11.59 22.73
C ARG A 333 2.80 12.33 23.57
N ILE A 334 1.95 13.15 22.94
CA ILE A 334 0.81 13.80 23.64
C ILE A 334 -0.12 12.75 24.24
N ALA A 335 -0.49 11.72 23.49
CA ALA A 335 -1.32 10.63 23.98
C ALA A 335 -0.66 9.96 25.19
N ARG A 336 0.60 9.55 25.05
CA ARG A 336 1.38 8.95 26.15
C ARG A 336 1.40 9.84 27.38
N ASP A 337 1.67 11.14 27.24
CA ASP A 337 1.72 12.06 28.38
C ASP A 337 0.36 12.23 29.08
N VAL A 338 -0.74 12.21 28.33
CA VAL A 338 -2.11 12.13 28.89
C VAL A 338 -2.32 10.83 29.66
N GLU A 339 -1.87 9.68 29.12
CA GLU A 339 -1.97 8.38 29.79
C GLU A 339 -1.14 8.31 31.08
N HIS A 340 -0.03 9.05 31.16
CA HIS A 340 0.78 9.18 32.38
C HIS A 340 0.18 10.16 33.40
N GLY A 341 -0.96 10.79 33.11
CA GLY A 341 -1.64 11.72 34.01
C GLY A 341 -0.92 13.06 34.17
N LEU A 342 -0.15 13.50 33.17
CA LEU A 342 0.44 14.83 33.20
C LEU A 342 -0.63 15.92 33.07
N SER A 343 -0.39 17.07 33.70
CA SER A 343 -1.32 18.19 33.61
C SER A 343 -1.29 18.84 32.22
N VAL A 344 -2.39 19.51 31.84
CA VAL A 344 -2.51 20.21 30.55
C VAL A 344 -1.31 21.13 30.27
N ASP A 345 -0.87 21.91 31.26
CA ASP A 345 0.28 22.82 31.12
C ASP A 345 1.60 22.07 30.95
N GLN A 346 1.80 20.94 31.65
CA GLN A 346 3.00 20.10 31.49
C GLN A 346 3.07 19.50 30.09
N ILE A 347 1.95 18.97 29.58
CA ILE A 347 1.86 18.39 28.24
C ILE A 347 2.19 19.44 27.18
N LEU A 348 1.55 20.62 27.25
CA LEU A 348 1.79 21.71 26.30
C LEU A 348 3.22 22.25 26.36
N THR A 349 3.81 22.31 27.56
CA THR A 349 5.20 22.75 27.71
C THR A 349 6.15 21.76 27.05
N ARG A 350 5.97 20.45 27.26
CA ARG A 350 6.79 19.41 26.61
C ARG A 350 6.62 19.43 25.10
N ASP A 351 5.39 19.55 24.61
CA ASP A 351 5.10 19.67 23.17
C ASP A 351 5.83 20.87 22.53
N VAL A 352 5.81 22.04 23.19
CA VAL A 352 6.55 23.22 22.71
C VAL A 352 8.07 23.00 22.77
N MET A 353 8.58 22.37 23.82
CA MET A 353 10.02 22.09 23.94
C MET A 353 10.52 21.13 22.88
N GLU A 354 9.70 20.14 22.50
CA GLU A 354 10.01 19.20 21.42
C GLU A 354 10.03 19.90 20.05
N VAL A 355 9.04 20.74 19.76
CA VAL A 355 9.01 21.51 18.50
C VAL A 355 10.12 22.56 18.44
N SER A 356 10.52 23.13 19.59
CA SER A 356 11.52 24.21 19.65
C SER A 356 12.97 23.73 19.80
N ALA A 357 13.20 22.44 20.04
CA ALA A 357 14.55 21.89 20.17
C ALA A 357 15.28 21.99 18.82
N ALA A 358 15.98 23.12 18.64
CA ALA A 358 16.59 23.53 17.38
C ALA A 358 17.68 22.58 16.83
N GLU A 359 18.10 21.57 17.60
CA GLU A 359 18.98 20.51 17.11
C GLU A 359 18.59 19.16 17.72
N PRO A 360 18.00 18.24 16.93
CA PRO A 360 17.57 16.94 17.44
C PRO A 360 18.72 16.05 17.94
N GLY A 361 19.98 16.37 17.56
CA GLY A 361 21.18 15.77 18.15
C GLY A 361 21.40 16.12 19.63
N ILE A 362 21.05 17.33 20.06
CA ILE A 362 21.15 17.75 21.46
C ILE A 362 20.05 17.07 22.30
N GLU A 363 18.85 16.90 21.74
CA GLU A 363 17.75 16.19 22.42
C GLU A 363 18.07 14.71 22.61
N ALA A 364 18.59 14.03 21.58
CA ALA A 364 19.02 12.64 21.69
C ALA A 364 20.10 12.45 22.78
N ALA A 365 21.10 13.35 22.81
CA ALA A 365 22.13 13.33 23.85
C ALA A 365 21.56 13.56 25.27
N ARG A 366 20.51 14.38 25.42
CA ARG A 366 19.80 14.58 26.70
C ARG A 366 18.97 13.36 27.11
N ALA A 367 18.24 12.75 26.18
CA ALA A 367 17.42 11.57 26.46
C ALA A 367 18.28 10.39 26.95
N ASP A 368 19.43 10.17 26.31
CA ASP A 368 20.43 9.19 26.73
C ASP A 368 20.97 9.48 28.14
N ALA A 369 21.20 10.76 28.48
CA ALA A 369 21.66 11.14 29.80
C ALA A 369 20.62 10.86 30.90
N ILE A 370 19.33 11.14 30.64
CA ILE A 370 18.24 10.89 31.61
C ILE A 370 18.04 9.38 31.85
N HIS A 371 18.07 8.57 30.77
CA HIS A 371 17.92 7.13 30.89
C HIS A 371 19.15 6.44 31.51
N ARG A 372 20.38 6.94 31.29
CA ARG A 372 21.57 6.42 31.98
C ARG A 372 21.58 6.76 33.48
N ALA A 373 21.09 7.94 33.86
CA ALA A 373 21.11 8.38 35.26
C ALA A 373 20.20 7.55 36.18
N THR A 374 19.12 6.95 35.64
CA THR A 374 18.19 6.14 36.43
C THR A 374 18.71 4.73 36.75
N THR A 375 19.67 4.22 35.97
CA THR A 375 20.20 2.85 36.14
C THR A 375 21.47 2.78 36.99
N SER A 376 22.21 3.89 37.18
CA SER A 376 23.51 3.86 37.88
C SER A 376 23.48 4.26 39.37
N GLN A 377 22.37 4.78 39.91
CA GLN A 377 22.31 5.20 41.33
C GLN A 377 21.93 4.09 42.33
N ARG A 378 21.79 2.83 41.89
CA ARG A 378 21.70 1.69 42.82
C ARG A 378 23.04 0.96 42.90
N ARG A 379 23.74 1.21 44.02
CA ARG A 379 24.75 0.37 44.72
C ARG A 379 26.21 0.84 44.63
N HIS A 380 26.57 1.72 45.56
CA HIS A 380 27.57 1.41 46.58
C HIS A 380 27.38 2.33 47.79
N ARG A 381 26.31 2.12 48.57
CA ARG A 381 26.31 2.53 49.97
C ARG A 381 27.10 1.44 50.70
N GLN A 382 28.39 1.66 50.88
CA GLN A 382 29.15 0.91 51.88
C GLN A 382 28.50 1.15 53.25
N PRO A 383 28.35 0.11 54.09
CA PRO A 383 27.87 0.29 55.44
C PRO A 383 28.96 0.99 56.27
N GLU A 384 28.81 2.29 56.52
CA GLU A 384 29.44 2.94 57.67
C GLU A 384 28.84 2.35 58.95
N ARG A 385 29.38 1.22 59.38
CA ARG A 385 29.27 0.72 60.74
C ARG A 385 30.69 0.63 61.28
N ASP A 386 31.17 1.74 61.84
CA ASP A 386 32.23 1.80 62.85
C ASP A 386 32.26 3.22 63.44
N ARG A 387 31.24 3.51 64.26
CA ARG A 387 31.30 4.58 65.26
C ARG A 387 30.77 4.00 66.57
N GLU A 388 31.61 3.17 67.19
CA GLU A 388 31.48 2.85 68.60
C GLU A 388 31.65 4.14 69.41
N ARG A 389 30.52 4.68 69.85
CA ARG A 389 30.45 5.69 70.90
C ARG A 389 30.74 4.99 72.22
N GLY A 390 31.96 5.18 72.74
CA GLY A 390 32.22 5.04 74.16
C GLY A 390 31.53 6.20 74.89
N ILE A 391 30.44 5.89 75.61
CA ILE A 391 29.81 6.81 76.58
C ILE A 391 29.48 6.01 77.84
N ASP A 392 30.13 6.45 78.92
CA ASP A 392 29.77 6.43 80.33
C ASP A 392 29.24 5.15 80.99
N ARG A 393 30.07 4.60 81.89
CA ARG A 393 29.61 3.96 83.12
C ARG A 393 30.26 4.61 84.33
N GLY A 394 29.41 5.27 85.12
CA GLY A 394 29.60 5.55 86.54
C GLY A 394 28.37 6.31 87.07
N PRO A 395 28.02 6.28 88.37
CA PRO A 395 28.63 5.54 89.48
C PRO A 395 27.64 4.60 90.20
N GLU A 396 28.13 3.47 90.71
CA GLU A 396 27.45 2.72 91.77
C GLU A 396 27.83 3.30 93.12
N ARG A 397 26.82 3.83 93.84
CA ARG A 397 26.85 4.03 95.28
C ARG A 397 26.36 2.74 95.92
N SER A 398 27.11 2.17 96.86
CA SER A 398 26.58 1.57 98.10
C SER A 398 27.73 1.11 99.02
N CYS A 399 27.65 1.60 100.26
CA CYS A 399 28.32 1.21 101.51
C CYS A 399 29.77 1.66 101.73
#